data_AF-Q6MT49-F1
#
_entry.id   AF-Q6MT49-F1
#
_cell.length_a   1.000
_cell.length_b   1.000
_cell.length_c   1.000
_cell.angle_alpha   90.00
_cell.angle_beta   90.00
_cell.angle_gamma   90.00
#
_symmetry.space_group_name_H-M   'P 1'
#
loop_
_entity.id
_entity.type
_entity.pdbx_description
1 polymer ?
#
loop_
_entity_poly.entity_id
_entity_poly.type
_entity_poly.pdbx_seq_one_letter_code
_entity_poly.pdbx_strand_id
1 'polypeptide(L)'
;MVDIIINYKNNKIIQFQMKGHANSDEYGKDLVCAGLTAIVSGALNAIDSYYKNDVDIEVLKNKITIIVKQENNNNLQLMLDMLKIQIQTITIQYPKNARIKEVS
;
A
#
# COMPACT_ATOMS: atom_id res chain seq x y z
N MET A 1 3.39 -6.19 13.55
CA MET A 1 2.19 -5.54 13.01
C MET A 1 2.63 -4.66 11.84
N VAL A 2 1.99 -4.79 10.69
CA VAL A 2 2.18 -3.95 9.52
C VAL A 2 1.18 -2.79 9.59
N ASP A 3 1.68 -1.58 9.45
CA ASP A 3 0.89 -0.35 9.48
C ASP A 3 0.74 0.20 8.07
N ILE A 4 -0.49 0.28 7.59
CA ILE A 4 -0.84 0.90 6.32
C ILE A 4 -1.58 2.21 6.59
N ILE A 5 -1.14 3.29 5.94
CA ILE A 5 -1.78 4.61 5.99
C ILE A 5 -2.15 5.01 4.58
N ILE A 6 -3.40 5.44 4.38
CA ILE A 6 -3.90 5.97 3.12
C ILE A 6 -4.43 7.37 3.39
N ASN A 7 -3.83 8.38 2.76
CA ASN A 7 -4.29 9.76 2.85
C ASN A 7 -5.10 10.12 1.61
N TYR A 8 -6.17 10.87 1.85
CA TYR A 8 -7.11 11.31 0.84
C TYR A 8 -7.13 12.83 0.73
N LYS A 9 -7.58 13.31 -0.43
CA LYS A 9 -7.99 14.69 -0.66
C LYS A 9 -9.14 14.66 -1.65
N ASN A 10 -10.28 15.27 -1.30
CA ASN A 10 -11.47 15.27 -2.16
C ASN A 10 -11.85 13.86 -2.66
N ASN A 11 -11.85 12.87 -1.76
CA ASN A 11 -12.11 11.45 -2.05
C ASN A 11 -11.11 10.77 -3.02
N LYS A 12 -9.94 11.36 -3.23
CA LYS A 12 -8.88 10.78 -4.07
C LYS A 12 -7.69 10.39 -3.21
N ILE A 13 -7.09 9.25 -3.47
CA ILE A 13 -5.88 8.81 -2.78
C ILE A 13 -4.73 9.72 -3.24
N ILE A 14 -4.13 10.42 -2.28
CA ILE A 14 -2.94 11.27 -2.51
C ILE A 14 -1.66 10.64 -1.98
N GLN A 15 -1.78 9.70 -1.04
CA GLN A 15 -0.65 8.97 -0.49
C GLN A 15 -1.05 7.58 -0.02
N PHE A 16 -0.17 6.63 -0.29
CA PHE A 16 -0.17 5.30 0.32
C PHE A 16 1.15 5.09 1.05
N GLN A 17 1.11 4.51 2.25
CA GLN A 17 2.29 4.14 3.01
C GLN A 17 2.11 2.78 3.68
N MET A 18 3.14 1.93 3.62
CA MET A 18 3.21 0.67 4.36
C MET A 18 4.51 0.59 5.17
N LYS A 19 4.41 0.34 6.48
CA LYS A 19 5.56 0.21 7.40
C LYS A 19 5.48 -1.08 8.23
N GLY A 20 6.62 -1.64 8.60
CA GLY A 20 6.68 -2.78 9.54
C GLY A 20 6.63 -4.17 8.88
N HIS A 21 6.79 -4.24 7.56
CA HIS A 21 6.76 -5.48 6.77
C HIS A 21 8.07 -6.29 6.83
N ALA A 22 9.15 -5.75 7.41
CA ALA A 22 10.46 -6.39 7.46
C ALA A 22 10.87 -6.91 8.86
N ASN A 23 9.95 -6.88 9.85
CA ASN A 23 10.22 -7.36 11.20
C ASN A 23 9.61 -8.76 11.39
N SER A 24 10.34 -9.82 11.05
CA SER A 24 9.93 -11.23 11.14
C SER A 24 10.61 -11.92 12.33
N ASP A 25 9.91 -12.07 13.45
CA ASP A 25 10.40 -12.84 14.62
C ASP A 25 9.37 -13.86 15.13
N GLU A 26 8.17 -13.96 14.52
CA GLU A 26 7.09 -14.84 15.00
C GLU A 26 6.49 -15.69 13.88
N TYR A 27 6.29 -16.99 14.17
CA TYR A 27 5.69 -17.95 13.25
C TYR A 27 4.29 -17.51 12.79
N GLY A 28 4.05 -17.50 11.46
CA GLY A 28 2.78 -17.06 10.84
C GLY A 28 2.69 -15.55 10.54
N LYS A 29 3.45 -14.70 11.24
CA LYS A 29 3.61 -13.27 10.88
C LYS A 29 4.30 -13.12 9.51
N ASP A 30 5.19 -14.04 9.21
CA ASP A 30 5.98 -14.06 7.98
C ASP A 30 5.10 -14.30 6.74
N LEU A 31 4.05 -15.12 6.85
CA LEU A 31 3.11 -15.37 5.75
C LEU A 31 2.26 -14.13 5.43
N VAL A 32 1.77 -13.43 6.46
CA VAL A 32 1.00 -12.19 6.27
C VAL A 32 1.89 -11.09 5.68
N CYS A 33 3.12 -10.93 6.18
CA CYS A 33 4.07 -9.96 5.64
C CYS A 33 4.45 -10.30 4.20
N ALA A 34 4.65 -11.58 3.86
CA ALA A 34 4.93 -12.02 2.49
C ALA A 34 3.75 -11.71 1.56
N GLY A 35 2.51 -11.99 1.98
CA GLY A 35 1.30 -11.68 1.20
C GLY A 35 1.14 -10.19 0.92
N LEU A 36 1.29 -9.34 1.95
CA LEU A 36 1.24 -7.88 1.80
C LEU A 36 2.38 -7.36 0.92
N THR A 37 3.59 -7.88 1.09
CA THR A 37 4.75 -7.50 0.28
C THR A 37 4.55 -7.88 -1.18
N ALA A 38 3.98 -9.05 -1.48
CA ALA A 38 3.70 -9.48 -2.84
C ALA A 38 2.67 -8.56 -3.52
N ILE A 39 1.56 -8.25 -2.83
CA ILE A 39 0.52 -7.33 -3.32
C ILE A 39 1.12 -5.94 -3.60
N VAL A 40 1.80 -5.35 -2.62
CA VAL A 40 2.34 -4.00 -2.74
C VAL A 40 3.42 -3.94 -3.81
N SER A 41 4.34 -4.91 -3.86
CA SER A 41 5.40 -4.92 -4.87
C SER A 41 4.85 -5.08 -6.28
N GLY A 42 3.84 -5.93 -6.48
CA GLY A 42 3.16 -6.08 -7.77
C GLY A 42 2.48 -4.79 -8.22
N ALA A 43 1.77 -4.11 -7.30
CA ALA A 43 1.15 -2.83 -7.59
C ALA A 43 2.19 -1.74 -7.89
N LEU A 44 3.28 -1.65 -7.12
CA LEU A 44 4.38 -0.70 -7.37
C LEU A 44 4.96 -0.88 -8.76
N ASN A 45 5.24 -2.11 -9.19
CA ASN A 45 5.80 -2.37 -10.52
C ASN A 45 4.85 -1.92 -11.64
N ALA A 46 3.54 -2.18 -11.48
CA ALA A 46 2.54 -1.72 -12.45
C ALA A 46 2.42 -0.19 -12.46
N ILE A 47 2.38 0.44 -11.27
CA ILE A 47 2.28 1.89 -11.15
C ILE A 47 3.53 2.57 -11.73
N ASP A 48 4.73 2.08 -11.44
CA ASP A 48 5.97 2.62 -12.02
C ASP A 48 6.02 2.43 -13.53
N SER A 49 5.52 1.29 -14.06
CA SER A 49 5.51 1.04 -15.51
C SER A 49 4.52 1.91 -16.27
N TYR A 50 3.33 2.17 -15.73
CA TYR A 50 2.25 2.86 -16.45
C TYR A 50 2.09 4.33 -16.06
N TYR A 51 2.50 4.71 -14.85
CA TYR A 51 2.17 6.01 -14.23
C TYR A 51 3.39 6.68 -13.57
N LYS A 52 4.61 6.37 -14.03
CA LYS A 52 5.87 6.93 -13.49
C LYS A 52 5.87 8.44 -13.27
N ASN A 53 5.23 9.19 -14.16
CA ASN A 53 5.19 10.65 -14.10
C ASN A 53 4.07 11.18 -13.18
N ASP A 54 3.15 10.32 -12.75
CA ASP A 54 1.98 10.67 -11.95
C ASP A 54 2.18 10.39 -10.46
N VAL A 55 3.25 9.67 -10.11
CA VAL A 55 3.60 9.33 -8.72
C VAL A 55 5.08 9.55 -8.41
N ASP A 56 5.39 9.68 -7.13
CA ASP A 56 6.73 9.46 -6.59
C ASP A 56 6.68 8.23 -5.68
N ILE A 57 7.60 7.29 -5.90
CA ILE A 57 7.68 6.03 -5.14
C ILE A 57 8.99 6.01 -4.35
N GLU A 58 8.88 5.76 -3.03
CA GLU A 58 10.00 5.54 -2.13
C GLU A 58 9.92 4.13 -1.54
N VAL A 59 10.97 3.32 -1.75
CA VAL A 59 11.09 1.96 -1.19
C VAL A 59 12.30 1.92 -0.27
N LEU A 60 12.05 1.84 1.03
CA LEU A 60 13.05 1.63 2.07
C LEU A 60 12.86 0.25 2.71
N LYS A 61 13.90 -0.25 3.39
CA LYS A 61 13.94 -1.60 3.99
C LYS A 61 12.68 -1.99 4.78
N ASN A 62 12.05 -1.05 5.49
CA ASN A 62 10.87 -1.33 6.32
C ASN A 62 9.73 -0.30 6.11
N LYS A 63 9.79 0.46 5.02
CA LYS A 63 8.81 1.51 4.70
C LYS A 63 8.70 1.67 3.19
N ILE A 64 7.48 1.59 2.69
CA ILE A 64 7.14 1.90 1.30
C ILE A 64 6.22 3.11 1.31
N THR A 65 6.40 4.04 0.39
CA THR A 65 5.54 5.22 0.23
C THR A 65 5.29 5.49 -1.26
N ILE A 66 4.03 5.78 -1.60
CA ILE A 66 3.60 6.28 -2.91
C ILE A 66 2.99 7.65 -2.66
N ILE A 67 3.48 8.68 -3.34
CA ILE A 67 2.89 10.03 -3.34
C ILE A 67 2.30 10.27 -4.72
N VAL A 68 1.03 10.65 -4.78
CA VAL A 68 0.35 10.93 -6.05
C VAL A 68 0.54 12.39 -6.42
N LYS A 69 1.17 12.64 -7.56
CA LYS A 69 1.34 13.97 -8.16
C LYS A 69 0.13 14.38 -9.02
N GLN A 70 -0.49 13.40 -9.69
CA GLN A 70 -1.63 13.62 -10.59
C GLN A 70 -2.90 12.89 -10.11
N GLU A 71 -3.57 13.45 -9.09
CA GLU A 71 -4.79 12.88 -8.48
C GLU A 71 -6.00 12.83 -9.45
N ASN A 72 -5.92 13.54 -10.59
CA ASN A 72 -6.96 13.54 -11.62
C ASN A 72 -6.87 12.39 -12.64
N ASN A 73 -5.83 11.56 -12.58
CA ASN A 73 -5.76 10.36 -13.40
C ASN A 73 -6.67 9.26 -12.82
N ASN A 74 -7.83 9.05 -13.45
CA ASN A 74 -8.82 8.07 -13.01
C ASN A 74 -8.31 6.61 -13.06
N ASN A 75 -7.45 6.27 -14.03
CA ASN A 75 -6.92 4.91 -14.14
C ASN A 75 -5.89 4.61 -13.04
N LEU A 76 -5.09 5.62 -12.67
CA LEU A 76 -4.20 5.54 -11.50
C LEU A 76 -5.02 5.39 -10.21
N GLN A 77 -6.06 6.20 -10.02
CA GLN A 77 -6.93 6.10 -8.85
C GLN A 77 -7.59 4.72 -8.75
N LEU A 78 -8.09 4.18 -9.85
CA LEU A 78 -8.64 2.82 -9.90
C LEU A 78 -7.61 1.76 -9.47
N MET A 79 -6.34 1.90 -9.88
CA MET A 79 -5.28 0.98 -9.48
C MET A 79 -4.93 1.11 -7.98
N LEU A 80 -4.94 2.33 -7.44
CA LEU A 80 -4.74 2.57 -6.01
C LEU A 80 -5.90 2.03 -5.16
N ASP A 81 -7.14 2.15 -5.64
CA ASP A 81 -8.32 1.55 -5.01
C ASP A 81 -8.26 0.03 -5.04
N MET A 82 -7.83 -0.55 -6.17
CA MET A 82 -7.62 -2.00 -6.29
C MET A 82 -6.56 -2.49 -5.29
N LEU A 83 -5.42 -1.78 -5.17
CA LEU A 83 -4.41 -2.06 -4.16
C LEU A 83 -4.99 -2.00 -2.74
N LYS A 84 -5.76 -0.95 -2.42
CA LYS A 84 -6.45 -0.82 -1.12
C LYS A 84 -7.34 -2.04 -0.84
N ILE A 85 -8.16 -2.46 -1.79
CA ILE A 85 -9.10 -3.59 -1.63
C ILE A 85 -8.33 -4.90 -1.37
N GLN A 86 -7.23 -5.14 -2.11
CA GLN A 86 -6.39 -6.32 -1.89
C GLN A 86 -5.79 -6.34 -0.48
N ILE A 87 -5.29 -5.19 -0.01
CA ILE A 87 -4.73 -5.07 1.34
C ILE A 87 -5.84 -5.23 2.41
N GLN A 88 -7.01 -4.63 2.21
CA GLN A 88 -8.17 -4.78 3.08
C GLN A 88 -8.53 -6.25 3.28
N THR A 89 -8.52 -7.04 2.20
CA THR A 89 -8.78 -8.48 2.22
C THR A 89 -7.87 -9.22 3.21
N ILE A 90 -6.58 -8.88 3.24
CA ILE A 90 -5.63 -9.47 4.20
C ILE A 90 -5.88 -8.93 5.62
N THR A 91 -6.04 -7.61 5.78
CA THR A 91 -6.16 -7.02 7.12
C THR A 91 -7.43 -7.44 7.88
N ILE A 92 -8.52 -7.71 7.17
CA ILE A 92 -9.78 -8.23 7.75
C ILE A 92 -9.57 -9.66 8.28
N GLN A 93 -8.84 -10.49 7.54
CA GLN A 93 -8.55 -11.86 7.94
C GLN A 93 -7.50 -11.93 9.08
N TYR A 94 -6.56 -10.99 9.11
CA TYR A 94 -5.42 -10.99 10.05
C TYR A 94 -5.26 -9.67 10.81
N PRO A 95 -6.27 -9.24 11.62
CA PRO A 95 -6.28 -7.93 12.26
C PRO A 95 -5.21 -7.76 13.36
N LYS A 96 -4.66 -8.85 13.88
CA LYS A 96 -3.53 -8.81 14.83
C LYS A 96 -2.19 -8.52 14.13
N ASN A 97 -2.12 -8.77 12.82
CA ASN A 97 -0.88 -8.73 12.06
C ASN A 97 -0.77 -7.48 11.21
N ALA A 98 -1.88 -6.90 10.75
CA ALA A 98 -1.88 -5.71 9.91
C ALA A 98 -3.10 -4.82 10.18
N ARG A 99 -2.93 -3.51 10.00
CA ARG A 99 -4.02 -2.52 10.13
C ARG A 99 -3.94 -1.46 9.04
N ILE A 100 -5.10 -0.92 8.66
CA ILE A 100 -5.23 0.20 7.73
C ILE A 100 -5.79 1.40 8.49
N LYS A 101 -5.20 2.57 8.27
CA LYS A 101 -5.71 3.87 8.72
C LYS A 101 -5.97 4.77 7.51
N GLU A 102 -7.20 5.21 7.37
CA GLU A 102 -7.63 6.15 6.34
C GLU A 102 -7.71 7.55 6.96
N VAL A 103 -7.11 8.55 6.30
CA VAL A 103 -7.03 9.94 6.78
C VAL A 103 -7.44 10.88 5.66
N SER A 104 -8.35 11.80 5.94
CA SER A 104 -8.87 12.79 4.99
C SER A 104 -8.19 14.15 5.12
#